data_AF-A0AAV2RR33-F1
#
_entry.id   AF-A0AAV2RR33-F1
#
_cell.length_a   1.000
_cell.length_b   1.000
_cell.length_c   1.000
_cell.angle_alpha   90.00
_cell.angle_beta   90.00
_cell.angle_gamma   90.00
#
_symmetry.space_group_name_H-M   'P 1'
#
loop_
_entity.id
_entity.type
_entity.pdbx_description
1 polymer ?
#
loop_
_entity_poly.entity_id
_entity_poly.type
_entity_poly.pdbx_seq_one_letter_code
_entity_poly.pdbx_strand_id
1 'polypeptide(L)'
;NFLHEIVSIGLAVPSVVHGEWTPWSPWTSCSANCERQRIRSCSDPTPSIGGRTCPGESTSSEKCTNGPCAIPSVVHGERTPWSPWTSCSANCERQRIRSCSDPTPSIGGRTCPGKSTSSEKCTNGPCA
;
A
#
# COMPACT_ATOMS: atom_id res chain seq x y z
N ASN A 1 76.66 28.97 16.97
CA ASN A 1 76.23 27.57 16.79
C ASN A 1 74.81 27.62 16.24
N PHE A 2 74.64 27.17 15.00
CA PHE A 2 73.56 27.56 14.07
C PHE A 2 72.27 26.76 14.31
N LEU A 3 71.74 26.82 15.53
CA LEU A 3 70.60 25.98 15.93
C LEU A 3 69.66 26.76 16.85
N HIS A 4 68.89 27.74 16.35
CA HIS A 4 67.60 28.08 16.97
C HIS A 4 66.73 29.06 16.15
N GLU A 5 66.74 29.02 14.81
CA GLU A 5 65.70 29.67 14.02
C GLU A 5 65.35 28.83 12.79
N ILE A 6 64.45 27.86 12.99
CA ILE A 6 63.55 27.45 11.93
C ILE A 6 62.17 27.56 12.55
N VAL A 7 61.49 28.67 12.23
CA VAL A 7 60.07 28.90 12.47
C VAL A 7 59.32 27.61 12.18
N SER A 8 58.64 27.08 13.18
CA SER A 8 57.77 25.91 13.06
C SER A 8 56.64 26.22 12.09
N ILE A 9 56.89 26.03 10.79
CA ILE A 9 55.82 25.92 9.81
C ILE A 9 55.14 24.59 10.12
N GLY A 10 54.07 24.66 10.91
CA GLY A 10 53.18 23.54 11.20
C GLY A 10 52.51 23.07 9.91
N LEU A 11 53.24 22.32 9.09
CA LEU A 11 52.67 21.57 7.99
C LEU A 11 51.94 20.39 8.62
N ALA A 12 50.63 20.55 8.84
CA ALA A 12 49.77 19.42 9.10
C ALA A 12 49.92 18.44 7.92
N VAL A 13 50.47 17.25 8.19
CA VAL A 13 50.57 16.21 7.17
C VAL A 13 49.14 15.80 6.80
N PRO A 14 48.73 15.87 5.52
CA PRO A 14 47.39 15.46 5.12
C PRO A 14 47.19 13.98 5.45
N SER A 15 46.28 13.69 6.38
CA SER A 15 45.97 12.33 6.84
C SER A 15 44.99 11.64 5.90
N VAL A 16 45.25 10.38 5.56
CA VAL A 16 44.32 9.53 4.81
C VAL A 16 43.00 9.42 5.58
N VAL A 17 41.88 9.80 4.95
CA VAL A 17 40.54 9.65 5.53
C VAL A 17 39.80 8.57 4.75
N HIS A 18 39.45 7.49 5.42
CA HIS A 18 38.58 6.48 4.83
C HIS A 18 37.13 6.94 4.85
N GLY A 19 36.38 6.60 3.81
CA GLY A 19 34.98 6.94 3.72
C GLY A 19 34.14 6.08 4.64
N GLU A 20 33.15 6.69 5.28
CA GLU A 20 32.12 5.96 6.02
C GLU A 20 30.72 6.35 5.54
N TRP A 21 29.80 5.41 5.73
CA TRP A 21 28.42 5.56 5.32
C TRP A 21 27.70 6.55 6.23
N THR A 22 26.99 7.50 5.64
CA THR A 22 25.93 8.22 6.35
C THR A 22 24.89 7.21 6.87
N PRO A 23 24.09 7.58 7.87
CA PRO A 23 22.84 6.88 8.14
C PRO A 23 22.01 6.76 6.86
N TRP A 24 21.23 5.68 6.77
CA TRP A 24 20.26 5.54 5.71
C TRP A 24 19.20 6.64 5.79
N SER A 25 18.77 7.14 4.64
CA SER A 25 17.56 7.95 4.54
C SER A 25 16.35 7.16 5.04
N PRO A 26 15.25 7.85 5.39
CA PRO A 26 13.95 7.20 5.47
C PRO A 26 13.61 6.47 4.17
N TRP A 27 12.75 5.47 4.27
CA TRP A 27 12.18 4.81 3.10
C TRP A 27 11.27 5.79 2.33
N THR A 28 11.30 5.72 1.01
CA THR A 28 10.28 6.36 0.16
C THR A 28 8.91 5.71 0.39
N SER A 29 7.86 6.39 -0.07
CA SER A 29 6.56 5.74 -0.27
C SER A 29 6.66 4.60 -1.30
N CYS A 30 5.72 3.67 -1.23
CA CYS A 30 5.59 2.61 -2.24
C CYS A 30 5.31 3.20 -3.62
N SER A 31 6.14 2.83 -4.59
CA SER A 31 5.92 3.12 -5.99
C SER A 31 4.85 2.20 -6.59
N ALA A 32 4.40 2.51 -7.80
CA ALA A 32 3.45 1.67 -8.57
C ALA A 32 4.01 0.27 -8.90
N ASN A 33 5.34 0.09 -8.87
CA ASN A 33 6.00 -1.21 -9.07
C ASN A 33 6.14 -2.02 -7.78
N CYS A 34 5.43 -1.61 -6.72
CA CYS A 34 5.42 -2.26 -5.40
C CYS A 34 6.78 -2.36 -4.76
N GLU A 35 7.55 -1.29 -4.90
CA GLU A 35 8.89 -1.16 -4.38
C GLU A 35 9.06 0.21 -3.72
N ARG A 36 9.78 0.22 -2.59
CA ARG A 36 10.25 1.44 -1.94
C ARG A 36 11.76 1.39 -1.78
N GLN A 37 12.39 2.56 -1.72
CA GLN A 37 13.83 2.71 -1.73
C GLN A 37 14.31 3.57 -0.57
N ARG A 38 15.57 3.39 -0.18
CA ARG A 38 16.31 4.28 0.70
C ARG A 38 17.74 4.41 0.21
N ILE A 39 18.36 5.53 0.52
CA ILE A 39 19.71 5.85 0.05
C ILE A 39 20.62 6.22 1.23
N ARG A 40 21.91 6.03 1.04
CA ARG A 40 22.98 6.51 1.92
C ARG A 40 24.14 6.99 1.06
N SER A 41 24.99 7.84 1.63
CA SER A 41 26.15 8.40 0.94
C SER A 41 27.42 8.05 1.67
N CYS A 42 28.51 7.86 0.93
CA CYS A 42 29.82 7.61 1.51
C CYS A 42 30.50 8.96 1.81
N SER A 43 30.02 9.65 2.83
CA SER A 43 30.37 11.05 3.09
C SER A 43 30.43 11.41 4.58
N ASP A 44 30.41 10.43 5.48
CA ASP A 44 30.42 10.70 6.92
C ASP A 44 31.50 9.88 7.65
N PRO A 45 32.80 10.11 7.37
CA PRO A 45 33.35 11.23 6.58
C PRO A 45 33.56 10.90 5.09
N THR A 46 33.76 11.93 4.26
CA THR A 46 34.11 11.78 2.83
C THR A 46 35.54 11.26 2.68
N PRO A 47 35.78 10.19 1.90
CA PRO A 47 37.13 9.67 1.69
C PRO A 47 38.03 10.71 1.03
N SER A 48 39.26 10.84 1.53
CA SER A 48 40.26 11.77 0.99
C SER A 48 41.68 11.19 1.09
N ILE A 49 42.59 11.76 0.31
CA ILE A 49 44.04 11.43 0.31
C ILE A 49 44.23 9.91 0.14
N GLY A 50 43.68 9.33 -0.93
CA GLY A 50 43.79 7.89 -1.21
C GLY A 50 43.03 6.97 -0.27
N GLY A 51 42.13 7.51 0.57
CA GLY A 51 41.27 6.73 1.44
C GLY A 51 40.27 5.85 0.69
N ARG A 52 39.89 4.75 1.34
CA ARG A 52 38.98 3.75 0.77
C ARG A 52 37.55 4.28 0.67
N THR A 53 36.84 3.92 -0.39
CA THR A 53 35.40 4.13 -0.51
C THR A 53 34.64 3.12 0.35
N CYS A 54 33.37 3.43 0.60
CA CYS A 54 32.52 2.61 1.43
C CYS A 54 32.09 1.34 0.68
N PRO A 55 32.26 0.14 1.27
CA PRO A 55 31.85 -1.10 0.63
C PRO A 55 30.32 -1.27 0.66
N GLY A 56 29.78 -1.84 -0.43
CA GLY A 56 28.37 -2.14 -0.61
C GLY A 56 27.57 -1.04 -1.32
N GLU A 57 26.26 -1.24 -1.41
CA GLU A 57 25.38 -0.37 -2.20
C GLU A 57 25.04 0.93 -1.47
N SER A 58 24.93 2.01 -2.23
CA SER A 58 24.41 3.31 -1.78
C SER A 58 22.89 3.36 -1.80
N THR A 59 22.24 2.40 -2.45
CA THR A 59 20.78 2.31 -2.59
C THR A 59 20.30 0.94 -2.14
N SER A 60 19.19 0.90 -1.42
CA SER A 60 18.52 -0.33 -1.01
C SER A 60 17.06 -0.25 -1.38
N SER A 61 16.51 -1.34 -1.90
CA SER A 61 15.11 -1.44 -2.26
C SER A 61 14.44 -2.67 -1.64
N GLU A 62 13.14 -2.54 -1.38
CA GLU A 62 12.34 -3.64 -0.87
C GLU A 62 10.91 -3.59 -1.40
N LYS A 63 10.30 -4.77 -1.46
CA LYS A 63 8.90 -4.91 -1.88
C LYS A 63 7.96 -4.44 -0.78
N CYS A 64 6.82 -3.92 -1.20
CA CYS A 64 5.77 -3.51 -0.27
C CYS A 64 4.38 -3.94 -0.73
N THR A 65 3.49 -4.13 0.25
CA THR A 65 2.15 -4.70 0.10
C THR A 65 1.05 -3.71 0.49
N ASN A 66 1.41 -2.45 0.71
CA ASN A 66 0.52 -1.38 1.15
C ASN A 66 0.43 -0.25 0.12
N GLY A 67 -0.47 0.71 0.37
CA GLY A 67 -0.70 1.84 -0.52
C GLY A 67 -1.16 1.37 -1.91
N PRO A 68 -0.49 1.77 -3.00
CA PRO A 68 -0.86 1.38 -4.37
C PRO A 68 -0.75 -0.13 -4.62
N CYS A 69 -0.07 -0.86 -3.73
CA CYS A 69 0.18 -2.29 -3.85
C CYS A 69 -0.66 -3.14 -2.90
N ALA A 70 -1.56 -2.50 -2.17
CA ALA A 70 -2.58 -3.23 -1.42
C ALA A 70 -3.50 -3.94 -2.42
N ILE A 71 -3.61 -5.27 -2.30
CA ILE A 71 -4.66 -6.02 -2.98
C ILE A 71 -5.99 -5.54 -2.40
N PRO A 72 -6.97 -5.10 -3.22
CA PRO A 72 -8.27 -4.70 -2.71
C PRO A 72 -8.87 -5.86 -1.92
N SER A 73 -9.32 -5.58 -0.69
CA SER A 73 -9.95 -6.59 0.15
C SER A 73 -11.17 -7.15 -0.57
N VAL A 74 -11.28 -8.48 -0.57
CA VAL A 74 -12.41 -9.15 -1.21
C VAL A 74 -13.68 -8.82 -0.42
N VAL A 75 -14.61 -8.11 -1.06
CA VAL A 75 -15.94 -7.84 -0.52
C VAL A 75 -16.85 -8.98 -0.92
N HIS A 76 -17.42 -9.67 0.06
CA HIS A 76 -18.46 -10.66 -0.18
C HIS A 76 -19.81 -9.96 -0.36
N GLY A 77 -20.60 -10.44 -1.31
CA GLY A 77 -21.91 -9.87 -1.57
C GLY A 77 -22.88 -10.25 -0.45
N GLU A 78 -23.65 -9.28 0.02
CA GLU A 78 -24.78 -9.55 0.90
C GLU A 78 -26.08 -9.07 0.27
N ARG A 79 -27.17 -9.64 0.80
CA ARG A 79 -28.50 -9.38 0.27
C ARG A 79 -29.04 -8.10 0.86
N THR A 80 -29.63 -7.29 -0.01
CA THR A 80 -30.54 -6.26 0.47
C THR A 80 -31.66 -6.91 1.28
N PRO A 81 -32.28 -6.16 2.21
CA PRO A 81 -33.60 -6.50 2.70
C PRO A 81 -34.55 -6.75 1.53
N TRP A 82 -35.56 -7.58 1.77
CA TRP A 82 -36.64 -7.71 0.80
C TRP A 82 -37.33 -6.37 0.61
N SER A 83 -37.68 -6.04 -0.64
CA SER A 83 -38.61 -4.96 -0.92
C SER A 83 -39.95 -5.23 -0.21
N PRO A 84 -40.76 -4.19 0.00
CA PRO A 84 -42.17 -4.38 0.28
C PRO A 84 -42.84 -5.28 -0.77
N TRP A 85 -43.91 -5.96 -0.37
CA TRP A 85 -44.75 -6.69 -1.31
C TRP A 85 -45.45 -5.71 -2.26
N THR A 86 -45.57 -6.08 -3.53
CA THR A 86 -46.46 -5.38 -4.46
C THR A 86 -47.92 -5.54 -4.05
N SER A 87 -48.79 -4.67 -4.56
CA SER A 87 -50.24 -4.91 -4.55
C SER A 87 -50.58 -6.22 -5.28
N CYS A 88 -51.76 -6.77 -4.98
CA CYS A 88 -52.20 -7.98 -5.68
C CYS A 88 -52.51 -7.69 -7.14
N SER A 89 -51.97 -8.51 -8.04
CA SER A 89 -52.29 -8.47 -9.46
C SER A 89 -53.64 -9.13 -9.77
N ALA A 90 -54.14 -8.93 -11.00
CA ALA A 90 -55.38 -9.55 -11.48
C ALA A 90 -55.32 -11.10 -11.50
N ASN A 91 -54.13 -11.68 -11.51
CA ASN A 91 -53.93 -13.15 -11.44
C ASN A 91 -53.82 -13.67 -9.99
N CYS A 92 -54.25 -12.87 -9.01
CA CYS A 92 -54.23 -13.17 -7.59
C CYS A 92 -52.85 -13.52 -7.05
N GLU A 93 -51.82 -12.83 -7.53
CA GLU A 93 -50.43 -13.01 -7.12
C GLU A 93 -49.78 -11.65 -6.80
N ARG A 94 -48.91 -11.64 -5.79
CA ARG A 94 -48.04 -10.50 -5.46
C ARG A 94 -46.59 -10.95 -5.33
N GLN A 95 -45.67 -10.01 -5.52
CA GLN A 95 -44.23 -10.29 -5.56
C GLN A 95 -43.44 -9.34 -4.67
N ARG A 96 -42.24 -9.76 -4.30
CA ARG A 96 -41.20 -8.92 -3.71
C ARG A 96 -39.84 -9.33 -4.24
N ILE A 97 -38.91 -8.39 -4.24
CA ILE A 97 -37.57 -8.57 -4.80
C ILE A 97 -36.49 -8.22 -3.78
N ARG A 98 -35.29 -8.75 -3.99
CA ARG A 98 -34.05 -8.36 -3.30
C ARG A 98 -32.88 -8.52 -4.26
N SER A 99 -31.78 -7.84 -3.98
CA SER A 99 -30.55 -7.94 -4.78
C SER A 99 -29.34 -8.31 -3.91
N CYS A 100 -28.24 -8.68 -4.57
CA CYS A 100 -26.95 -8.94 -3.93
C CYS A 100 -26.07 -7.69 -4.08
N SER A 101 -26.38 -6.65 -3.31
CA SER A 101 -25.81 -5.31 -3.51
C SER A 101 -25.63 -4.52 -2.23
N ASP A 102 -25.74 -5.16 -1.06
CA ASP A 102 -25.62 -4.49 0.24
C ASP A 102 -24.74 -5.27 1.21
N PRO A 103 -23.41 -5.36 0.97
CA PRO A 103 -22.66 -4.66 -0.09
C PRO A 103 -22.58 -5.44 -1.41
N THR A 104 -22.21 -4.74 -2.49
CA THR A 104 -21.92 -5.35 -3.80
C THR A 104 -20.63 -6.15 -3.74
N PRO A 105 -20.61 -7.42 -4.19
CA PRO A 105 -19.40 -8.24 -4.19
C PRO A 105 -18.31 -7.64 -5.09
N SER A 106 -17.07 -7.62 -4.60
CA SER A 106 -15.91 -7.26 -5.44
C SER A 106 -15.52 -8.43 -6.35
N ILE A 107 -14.55 -8.20 -7.24
CA ILE A 107 -13.91 -9.29 -8.00
C ILE A 107 -13.35 -10.32 -7.00
N GLY A 108 -13.67 -11.60 -7.22
CA GLY A 108 -13.33 -12.69 -6.29
C GLY A 108 -14.25 -12.84 -5.08
N GLY A 109 -15.23 -11.94 -4.92
CA GLY A 109 -16.25 -12.00 -3.88
C GLY A 109 -17.26 -13.13 -4.07
N ARG A 110 -17.81 -13.63 -2.96
CA ARG A 110 -18.90 -14.62 -2.98
C ARG A 110 -20.21 -13.96 -3.43
N THR A 111 -20.98 -14.66 -4.25
CA THR A 111 -22.34 -14.26 -4.65
C THR A 111 -23.38 -14.69 -3.61
N CYS A 112 -24.59 -14.12 -3.66
CA CYS A 112 -25.61 -14.31 -2.62
C CYS A 112 -26.64 -15.43 -2.89
N PRO A 113 -26.62 -16.60 -2.20
CA PRO A 113 -27.64 -17.67 -2.13
C PRO A 113 -28.57 -17.94 -3.33
N GLY A 114 -29.65 -18.72 -3.27
CA GLY A 114 -31.07 -18.30 -3.08
C GLY A 114 -31.70 -17.30 -4.09
N LYS A 115 -33.04 -17.31 -4.22
CA LYS A 115 -33.78 -16.49 -5.19
C LYS A 115 -33.78 -14.98 -4.86
N SER A 116 -33.82 -14.16 -5.91
CA SER A 116 -33.97 -12.69 -5.87
C SER A 116 -35.42 -12.22 -5.94
N THR A 117 -36.34 -13.11 -6.31
CA THR A 117 -37.78 -12.81 -6.40
C THR A 117 -38.56 -13.84 -5.60
N SER A 118 -39.58 -13.38 -4.88
CA SER A 118 -40.53 -14.20 -4.14
C SER A 118 -41.94 -13.83 -4.56
N SER A 119 -42.77 -14.84 -4.80
CA SER A 119 -44.18 -14.71 -5.17
C SER A 119 -45.07 -15.37 -4.13
N GLU A 120 -46.27 -14.85 -3.93
CA GLU A 120 -47.33 -15.53 -3.18
C GLU A 120 -48.73 -15.18 -3.67
N LYS A 121 -49.70 -16.06 -3.39
CA LYS A 121 -51.10 -15.85 -3.73
C LYS A 121 -51.76 -14.89 -2.76
N CYS A 122 -52.67 -14.06 -3.26
CA CYS A 122 -53.49 -13.19 -2.44
C CYS A 122 -54.90 -13.76 -2.28
N THR A 123 -55.52 -13.48 -1.13
CA THR A 123 -56.93 -13.77 -0.85
C THR A 123 -57.75 -12.50 -0.61
N ASN A 124 -57.15 -11.33 -0.85
CA ASN A 124 -57.71 -10.02 -0.53
C ASN A 124 -57.62 -9.09 -1.75
N GLY A 125 -58.40 -8.01 -1.76
CA GLY A 125 -58.37 -6.99 -2.82
C GLY A 125 -59.17 -7.43 -4.06
N PRO A 126 -58.62 -7.36 -5.29
CA PRO A 126 -59.33 -7.77 -6.52
C PRO A 126 -59.62 -9.29 -6.60
N CYS A 127 -59.24 -10.05 -5.57
CA CYS A 127 -59.40 -11.49 -5.44
C CYS A 127 -60.21 -11.90 -4.20
N ALA A 128 -60.91 -10.94 -3.59
CA ALA A 128 -61.85 -11.14 -2.48
C ALA A 128 -63.30 -11.14 -2.97
#